data_AF-A0A4Q3UMB8-F1
#
_entry.id   AF-A0A4Q3UMB8-F1
#
_cell.length_a   1.000
_cell.length_b   1.000
_cell.length_c   1.000
_cell.angle_alpha   90.00
_cell.angle_beta   90.00
_cell.angle_gamma   90.00
#
_symmetry.space_group_name_H-M   'P 1'
#
loop_
_entity.id
_entity.type
_entity.pdbx_description
1 polymer ?
#
loop_
_entity_poly.entity_id
_entity_poly.type
_entity_poly.pdbx_seq_one_letter_code
_entity_poly.pdbx_strand_id
1 'polypeptide(L)' 'MRMVTIPNQSSVAKAYQEFDEEGRMKPSSYYDRVVDVMEELMKFTLLTRDVSGYLTNRYSERKESAAKLEARVRLASI' A
#
# COMPACT_ATOMS: atom_id res chain seq x y z
N MET A 1 1.04 -9.60 -2.97
CA MET A 1 1.12 -8.20 -2.48
C MET A 1 0.59 -8.15 -1.06
N ARG A 2 1.28 -7.49 -0.12
CA ARG A 2 0.84 -7.29 1.27
C ARG A 2 0.77 -5.78 1.57
N MET A 3 0.02 -5.05 0.74
CA MET A 3 -0.07 -3.58 0.76
C MET A 3 -1.13 -3.10 1.75
N VAL A 4 -0.99 -1.87 2.22
CA VAL A 4 -2.05 -1.14 2.90
C VAL A 4 -2.91 -0.46 1.82
N THR A 5 -4.06 -1.05 1.53
CA THR A 5 -5.04 -0.46 0.61
C THR A 5 -5.91 0.52 1.40
N ILE A 6 -5.88 1.79 1.01
CA ILE A 6 -6.70 2.83 1.65
C ILE A 6 -8.20 2.57 1.37
N PRO A 7 -9.11 2.97 2.29
CA PRO A 7 -10.54 2.70 2.13
C PRO A 7 -11.20 3.49 1.00
N ASN A 8 -10.76 4.72 0.72
CA ASN A 8 -11.34 5.53 -0.33
C ASN A 8 -10.90 5.06 -1.72
N GLN A 9 -11.81 5.14 -2.69
CA GLN A 9 -11.56 4.73 -4.07
C GLN A 9 -12.38 5.58 -5.06
N SER A 10 -11.92 5.62 -6.30
CA SER A 10 -12.60 6.32 -7.40
C SER A 10 -13.11 5.33 -8.45
N SER A 11 -14.35 5.53 -8.88
CA SER A 11 -14.99 4.81 -9.99
C SER A 11 -15.70 5.83 -10.87
N VAL A 12 -15.14 6.09 -12.04
CA VAL A 12 -15.63 7.11 -12.98
C VAL A 12 -16.53 6.44 -14.01
N ALA A 13 -17.85 6.64 -13.91
CA ALA A 13 -18.79 6.07 -14.87
C ALA A 13 -18.69 6.78 -16.22
N LYS A 14 -18.81 6.03 -17.33
CA LYS A 14 -18.73 6.55 -18.70
C LYS A 14 -17.54 7.51 -18.88
N ALA A 15 -16.35 7.07 -18.49
CA ALA A 15 -15.14 7.89 -18.47
C ALA A 15 -14.93 8.72 -19.75
N TYR A 16 -15.26 8.20 -20.94
CA TYR A 16 -15.19 8.94 -22.21
C TYR A 16 -15.95 10.28 -22.25
N GLN A 17 -16.89 10.52 -21.33
CA GLN A 17 -17.63 11.79 -21.21
C GLN A 17 -16.94 12.79 -20.25
N GLU A 18 -16.14 12.29 -19.32
CA GLU A 18 -15.53 13.04 -18.22
C GLU A 18 -14.19 13.68 -18.58
N PHE A 19 -13.67 13.43 -19.78
CA PHE A 19 -12.44 14.04 -20.28
C PHE A 19 -12.73 14.97 -21.47
N ASP A 20 -11.93 16.04 -21.60
CA ASP A 20 -11.92 16.94 -22.76
C ASP A 20 -11.00 16.43 -23.89
N GLU A 21 -10.90 17.20 -24.97
CA GLU A 21 -10.13 16.82 -26.17
C GLU A 21 -8.61 16.78 -25.89
N GLU A 22 -8.15 17.54 -24.91
CA GLU A 22 -6.77 17.56 -24.39
C GLU A 22 -6.49 16.42 -23.40
N GLY A 23 -7.47 15.59 -23.09
CA GLY A 23 -7.35 14.46 -22.15
C GLY A 23 -7.29 14.89 -20.68
N ARG A 24 -7.77 16.09 -20.35
CA ARG A 24 -7.93 16.56 -18.98
C ARG A 24 -9.31 16.17 -18.47
N MET A 25 -9.36 15.78 -17.20
CA MET A 25 -10.62 15.48 -16.55
C MET A 25 -11.37 16.78 -16.29
N LYS A 26 -12.65 16.83 -16.68
CA LYS A 26 -13.54 17.97 -16.49
C LYS A 26 -13.84 18.15 -14.99
N PRO A 27 -14.16 19.37 -14.53
CA PRO A 27 -14.69 19.58 -13.18
C PRO A 27 -16.00 18.81 -12.99
N SER A 28 -15.98 17.80 -12.12
CA SER A 28 -17.15 16.97 -11.79
C SER A 28 -16.98 16.34 -10.40
N SER A 29 -18.05 15.78 -9.86
CA SER A 29 -18.00 15.05 -8.58
C SER A 29 -17.04 13.84 -8.63
N TYR A 30 -16.76 13.30 -9.81
CA TYR A 30 -15.74 12.26 -9.98
C TYR A 30 -14.32 12.82 -9.81
N TYR A 31 -14.07 14.06 -10.28
CA TYR A 31 -12.78 14.71 -10.07
C TYR A 31 -12.55 15.01 -8.59
N ASP A 32 -13.56 15.52 -7.89
CA ASP A 32 -13.50 15.75 -6.44
C ASP A 32 -13.18 14.44 -5.69
N ARG A 33 -13.79 13.32 -6.10
CA ARG A 33 -13.45 12.01 -5.52
C ARG A 33 -12.00 11.60 -5.77
N VAL A 34 -11.45 11.88 -6.96
CA VAL A 34 -10.02 11.60 -7.23
C VAL A 34 -9.13 12.43 -6.30
N VAL A 35 -9.49 13.69 -6.05
CA VAL A 35 -8.77 14.54 -5.09
C VAL A 35 -8.81 13.94 -3.69
N ASP A 36 -9.98 13.52 -3.20
CA ASP A 36 -10.12 12.88 -1.88
C ASP A 36 -9.26 11.61 -1.75
N VAL A 37 -9.23 10.78 -2.79
CA VAL A 37 -8.44 9.53 -2.81
C VAL A 37 -6.94 9.85 -2.75
N MET A 38 -6.47 10.85 -3.49
CA MET A 38 -5.06 11.25 -3.48
C MET A 38 -4.66 11.90 -2.15
N GLU A 39 -5.56 12.70 -1.56
CA GLU A 39 -5.36 13.27 -0.24
C GLU A 39 -5.22 12.16 0.82
N GLU A 40 -6.14 11.19 0.82
CA GLU A 40 -6.10 10.06 1.75
C GLU A 40 -4.86 9.19 1.53
N LEU A 41 -4.50 8.90 0.28
CA LEU A 41 -3.29 8.15 -0.06
C LEU A 41 -2.04 8.81 0.54
N MET A 42 -1.92 10.12 0.40
CA MET A 42 -0.79 10.86 0.95
C MET A 42 -0.77 10.85 2.47
N LYS A 43 -1.92 11.04 3.13
CA LYS A 43 -2.04 10.94 4.60
C LYS A 43 -1.61 9.56 5.11
N PHE A 44 -2.12 8.48 4.51
CA PHE A 44 -1.74 7.12 4.87
C PHE A 44 -0.27 6.81 4.57
N THR A 45 0.25 7.33 3.46
CA THR A 45 1.66 7.15 3.09
C THR A 45 2.57 7.80 4.13
N LEU A 46 2.31 9.06 4.49
CA LEU A 46 3.06 9.78 5.52
C LEU A 46 2.96 9.11 6.89
N LEU A 47 1.78 8.55 7.22
CA LEU A 47 1.56 7.83 8.47
C LEU A 47 2.34 6.50 8.54
N THR A 48 2.51 5.80 7.41
CA THR A 48 2.98 4.40 7.42
C THR A 48 4.43 4.22 6.95
N ARG A 49 4.98 5.14 6.15
CA ARG A 49 6.30 4.94 5.49
C ARG A 49 7.44 4.68 6.48
N ASP A 50 7.49 5.42 7.59
CA ASP A 50 8.61 5.36 8.54
C ASP A 50 8.50 4.18 9.53
N VAL A 51 7.30 3.60 9.65
CA VAL A 51 7.02 2.45 10.55
C VAL A 51 6.80 1.13 9.80
N SER A 52 6.94 1.13 8.47
CA SER A 52 6.69 -0.03 7.61
C SER A 52 7.46 -1.28 8.07
N GLY A 53 8.73 -1.13 8.47
CA GLY A 53 9.53 -2.24 8.98
C GLY A 53 8.94 -2.90 10.23
N TYR A 54 8.37 -2.11 11.14
CA TYR A 54 7.68 -2.62 12.32
C TYR A 54 6.36 -3.31 11.94
N LEU A 55 5.55 -2.68 11.07
CA LEU A 55 4.28 -3.25 10.59
C LEU A 55 4.47 -4.59 9.87
N THR A 56 5.60 -4.78 9.20
CA THR A 56 5.93 -6.04 8.52
C THR A 56 6.69 -7.05 9.37
N ASN A 57 7.00 -6.74 10.63
CA ASN A 57 7.71 -7.65 11.53
C ASN A 57 6.77 -8.75 12.07
N ARG A 58 6.64 -9.86 11.33
CA ARG A 58 5.67 -10.93 11.63
C ARG A 58 6.22 -11.96 12.60
N TYR A 59 5.37 -12.41 13.52
CA TYR A 59 5.71 -13.48 14.47
C TYR A 59 6.17 -14.78 13.79
N SER A 60 5.45 -15.22 12.76
CA SER A 60 5.77 -16.45 12.03
C SER A 60 7.17 -16.40 11.39
N GLU A 61 7.55 -15.26 10.83
CA GLU A 61 8.86 -15.04 10.20
C GLU A 61 9.99 -15.03 11.25
N ARG A 62 9.74 -14.47 12.44
CA ARG A 62 10.68 -14.56 13.57
C ARG A 62 10.87 -15.99 14.06
N LYS A 63 9.77 -16.75 14.20
CA LYS A 63 9.81 -18.16 14.60
C LYS A 63 10.61 -19.01 13.60
N GLU A 64 10.41 -18.80 12.31
CA GLU A 64 11.16 -19.48 11.25
C GLU A 64 12.65 -19.12 11.28
N SER A 65 12.97 -17.84 11.49
CA SER A 65 14.36 -17.36 11.57
C SER A 65 15.14 -17.99 12.72
N ALA A 66 14.52 -18.12 13.90
CA ALA A 66 15.12 -18.79 15.05
C ALA A 66 15.41 -20.28 14.77
N ALA A 67 14.43 -21.00 14.20
CA ALA A 67 14.62 -22.41 13.83
C ALA A 67 15.74 -22.61 12.79
N LYS A 68 15.83 -21.72 11.79
CA LYS A 68 16.93 -21.73 10.81
C LYS A 68 18.28 -21.45 11.46
N LEU A 69 18.34 -20.53 12.42
CA LEU A 69 19.56 -20.23 13.16
C LEU A 69 20.03 -21.43 14.00
N GLU A 70 19.12 -22.06 14.74
CA GLU A 70 19.41 -23.28 15.52
C GLU A 70 19.96 -24.41 14.63
N ALA A 71 19.33 -24.65 13.48
CA ALA A 71 19.81 -25.66 12.52
C ALA A 71 21.21 -25.34 12.00
N ARG A 72 21.51 -24.08 11.69
CA ARG A 72 22.82 -23.62 11.23
C ARG A 72 23.90 -23.79 12.29
N VAL A 73 23.62 -23.41 13.54
CA VAL A 73 24.57 -23.56 14.64
C VAL A 73 24.89 -25.05 14.84
N ARG A 74 23.88 -25.91 14.82
CA ARG A 74 24.05 -27.37 14.95
C ARG A 74 24.90 -27.99 13.83
N LEU A 75 24.79 -27.49 12.60
CA LEU A 75 25.61 -27.92 11.46
C LEU A 75 27.09 -27.51 11.58
N ALA A 76 27.38 -26.40 12.26
CA ALA A 76 28.74 -25.85 12.40
C ALA A 76 29.52 -26.43 13.58
N SER A 77 28.85 -27.05 14.55
CA SER A 77 29.45 -27.65 15.74
C SER A 77 29.92 -29.10 15.51
N ILE A 78 30.78 -29.32 14.50
CA ILE A 78 31.57 -30.55 14.32
C ILE A 78 32.83 -30.48 15.16
#